data_AF-A0A2N3I747-F1
#
_entry.id   AF-A0A2N3I747-F1
#
_cell.length_a   1.000
_cell.length_b   1.000
_cell.length_c   1.000
_cell.angle_alpha   90.00
_cell.angle_beta   90.00
_cell.angle_gamma   90.00
#
_symmetry.space_group_name_H-M   'P 1'
#
loop_
_entity.id
_entity.type
_entity.pdbx_description
1 polymer ?
#
loop_
_entity_poly.entity_id
_entity_poly.type
_entity_poly.pdbx_seq_one_letter_code
_entity_poly.pdbx_strand_id
1 'polypeptide(L)'
;MGKEFQINQEQLSQLNQLIQNLSAEQLVWVNGYLSGIINGKKNAIDVSVISSQKSSESITILFGTHTGHSKEIAMDLHDRVLALGFDAKIQGLDFYTKNDLKKEKYLFLIVSTHGEGEAPIQAEDLYEYVHGKRAPKLPDTKYAVLALGDKTYKKYCQTGIDFDLAFTKLGAQAILPVQTSDVAYEEVAEQWIEKVTGELKSLVPEVTASTQSASASVPKKKFNRANPYYAEVLEKVRITTTDSEKEIYHVEISLENSGIEYTAGDSIGILPNNPIDLVDLIIDKLEDDPERIVTIDEKEISLFRALQNKLEITVLNREVLEKYKTITQNKDIELLLNNEDELENYLHGADAYDLLEDYPGEITSDQFLSTLRVLYARLYSISSGPRANPEEVHITIASVRYNRKKRDRNGACSSYITDEVNVGDHLPIYIDKNESFRLPDDENKPLIMVGAGTGVAPYRSFLQEREQNKAKGKSWLFFGNQRFKKDFLYQLEWQKFLKKGILQKLDVAFSRDQEEKAYVQHRLKENGKEVFQWLENGAHFYICGDKKYMAKDVQTSLLEIIQNEGGITSEKAEEYLKKLKKEKRLLLDVY
;
A
#
# COMPACT_ATOMS: atom_id res chain seq x y z
N MET A 1 -28.16 48.09 5.57
CA MET A 1 -29.27 47.58 6.39
C MET A 1 -28.73 46.49 7.28
N GLY A 2 -28.45 46.79 8.55
CA GLY A 2 -27.92 45.81 9.49
C GLY A 2 -28.60 46.01 10.83
N LYS A 3 -29.47 45.07 11.22
CA LYS A 3 -29.95 44.83 12.60
C LYS A 3 -31.00 43.70 12.77
N GLU A 4 -31.04 42.66 11.94
CA GLU A 4 -32.13 41.63 12.04
C GLU A 4 -31.70 40.15 12.22
N PHE A 5 -30.44 39.86 12.63
CA PHE A 5 -30.00 38.47 12.88
C PHE A 5 -29.20 38.29 14.18
N GLN A 6 -29.58 38.96 15.28
CA GLN A 6 -28.90 38.76 16.57
C GLN A 6 -29.79 37.98 17.54
N ILE A 7 -29.29 36.82 17.98
CA ILE A 7 -29.81 36.07 19.12
C ILE A 7 -29.69 36.97 20.35
N ASN A 8 -30.79 37.21 21.07
CA ASN A 8 -30.75 38.05 22.28
C ASN A 8 -30.09 37.31 23.45
N GLN A 9 -29.70 38.03 24.51
CA GLN A 9 -28.97 37.42 25.63
C GLN A 9 -29.74 36.29 26.33
N GLU A 10 -31.07 36.40 26.40
CA GLU A 10 -31.91 35.37 27.03
C GLU A 10 -31.94 34.09 26.19
N GLN A 11 -32.12 34.21 24.88
CA GLN A 11 -32.07 33.10 23.92
C GLN A 11 -30.69 32.43 23.89
N LEU A 12 -29.61 33.22 23.97
CA LEU A 12 -28.25 32.70 24.02
C LEU A 12 -27.99 31.94 25.32
N SER A 13 -28.51 32.43 26.45
CA SER A 13 -28.40 31.74 27.74
C SER A 13 -29.13 30.40 27.73
N GLN A 14 -30.35 30.35 27.19
CA GLN A 14 -31.12 29.10 27.08
C GLN A 14 -30.44 28.09 26.14
N LEU A 15 -29.89 28.57 25.02
CA LEU A 15 -29.14 27.73 24.08
C LEU A 15 -27.88 27.16 24.73
N ASN A 16 -27.11 27.97 25.47
CA ASN A 16 -25.92 27.51 26.16
C ASN A 16 -26.24 26.50 27.27
N GLN A 17 -27.32 26.71 28.02
CA GLN A 17 -27.77 25.77 29.04
C GLN A 17 -28.23 24.44 28.44
N LEU A 18 -28.85 24.47 27.26
CA LEU A 18 -29.18 23.26 26.52
C LEU A 18 -27.91 22.54 26.06
N ILE A 19 -27.00 23.24 25.38
CA ILE A 19 -25.76 22.66 24.81
C ILE A 19 -24.87 22.04 25.89
N GLN A 20 -24.75 22.67 27.07
CA GLN A 20 -23.91 22.17 28.16
C GLN A 20 -24.32 20.80 28.70
N ASN A 21 -25.57 20.38 28.48
CA ASN A 21 -26.12 19.13 28.99
C ASN A 21 -26.25 18.04 27.91
N LEU A 22 -25.68 18.26 26.72
CA LEU A 22 -25.78 17.34 25.58
C LEU A 22 -24.42 16.68 25.26
N SER A 23 -24.45 15.40 24.90
CA SER A 23 -23.29 14.69 24.33
C SER A 23 -23.03 15.13 22.88
N ALA A 24 -21.87 14.75 22.33
CA ALA A 24 -21.53 15.06 20.93
C ALA A 24 -22.57 14.49 19.94
N GLU A 25 -23.06 13.28 20.19
CA GLU A 25 -24.09 12.65 19.35
C GLU A 25 -25.44 13.37 19.46
N GLN A 26 -25.79 13.85 20.66
CA GLN A 26 -27.02 14.62 20.87
C GLN A 26 -26.95 16.01 20.23
N LEU A 27 -25.76 16.64 20.19
CA LEU A 27 -25.55 17.90 19.47
C LEU A 27 -25.71 17.73 17.95
N VAL A 28 -25.22 16.61 17.40
CA VAL A 28 -25.44 16.25 15.98
C VAL A 28 -26.93 16.06 15.69
N TRP A 29 -27.67 15.40 16.59
CA TRP A 29 -29.13 15.25 16.46
C TRP A 29 -29.86 16.59 16.49
N VAL A 30 -29.51 17.49 17.43
CA VAL A 30 -30.08 18.84 17.51
C VAL A 30 -29.80 19.64 16.23
N ASN A 31 -28.60 19.53 15.67
CA ASN A 31 -28.26 20.15 14.40
C ASN A 31 -29.14 19.64 13.24
N GLY A 32 -29.38 18.33 13.19
CA GLY A 32 -30.31 17.72 12.23
C GLY A 32 -31.76 18.19 12.42
N TYR A 33 -32.24 18.26 13.66
CA TYR A 33 -33.57 18.76 14.01
C TYR A 33 -33.78 20.22 13.57
N LEU A 34 -32.83 21.10 13.89
CA LEU A 34 -32.86 22.50 13.47
C LEU A 34 -32.80 22.66 11.95
N SER A 35 -31.96 21.85 11.27
CA SER A 35 -31.90 21.81 9.81
C SER A 35 -33.23 21.38 9.18
N GLY A 36 -33.95 20.45 9.83
CA GLY A 36 -35.29 20.02 9.43
C GLY A 36 -36.36 21.12 9.56
N ILE A 37 -36.27 21.95 10.60
CA ILE A 37 -37.14 23.13 10.80
C ILE A 37 -36.85 24.20 9.74
N ILE A 38 -35.58 24.47 9.46
CA ILE A 38 -35.15 25.46 8.46
C ILE A 38 -35.66 25.08 7.06
N ASN A 39 -35.68 23.79 6.74
CA ASN A 39 -36.16 23.27 5.45
C ASN A 39 -37.70 23.11 5.35
N GLY A 40 -38.47 23.75 6.25
CA GLY A 40 -39.92 23.92 6.08
C GLY A 40 -40.80 22.75 6.51
N LYS A 41 -40.26 21.72 7.19
CA LYS A 41 -41.09 20.63 7.78
C LYS A 41 -41.68 21.07 9.13
N LYS A 42 -42.61 22.04 9.09
CA LYS A 42 -43.44 22.42 10.25
C LYS A 42 -44.60 21.45 10.42
N ASN A 43 -44.34 20.27 10.95
CA ASN A 43 -45.34 19.51 11.68
C ASN A 43 -44.67 18.90 12.90
N ALA A 44 -45.24 19.19 14.07
CA ALA A 44 -44.83 18.61 15.34
C ALA A 44 -44.96 17.08 15.25
N ILE A 45 -43.82 16.41 15.10
CA ILE A 45 -43.72 14.98 15.35
C ILE A 45 -43.50 14.89 16.86
N ASP A 46 -44.48 14.35 17.60
CA ASP A 46 -44.24 13.79 18.92
C ASP A 46 -43.21 12.68 18.76
N VAL A 47 -41.93 13.03 18.92
CA VAL A 47 -40.85 12.04 18.95
C VAL A 47 -40.89 11.42 20.34
N SER A 48 -41.70 10.38 20.50
CA SER A 48 -41.46 9.40 21.57
C SER A 48 -40.03 8.91 21.39
N VAL A 49 -39.19 9.11 22.40
CA VAL A 49 -37.82 8.58 22.45
C VAL A 49 -37.91 7.07 22.28
N ILE A 50 -37.67 6.58 21.06
CA ILE A 50 -37.47 5.15 20.83
C ILE A 50 -36.12 4.86 21.47
N SER A 51 -36.15 4.25 22.65
CA SER A 51 -34.95 3.64 23.22
C SER A 51 -34.52 2.53 22.28
N SER A 52 -33.54 2.79 21.42
CA SER A 52 -32.83 1.72 20.73
C SER A 52 -32.24 0.81 21.80
N GLN A 53 -32.76 -0.40 21.94
CA GLN A 53 -32.10 -1.43 22.74
C GLN A 53 -30.74 -1.69 22.08
N LYS A 54 -29.68 -1.09 22.64
CA LYS A 54 -28.30 -1.42 22.26
C LYS A 54 -28.12 -2.92 22.51
N SER A 55 -27.71 -3.64 21.48
CA SER A 55 -27.21 -5.00 21.62
C SER A 55 -26.07 -4.99 22.64
N SER A 56 -26.10 -5.88 23.63
CA SER A 56 -25.07 -5.97 24.67
C SER A 56 -23.80 -6.70 24.21
N GLU A 57 -23.74 -7.15 22.96
CA GLU A 57 -22.60 -7.88 22.43
C GLU A 57 -21.55 -6.90 21.88
N SER A 58 -20.38 -6.88 22.53
CA SER A 58 -19.22 -6.07 22.12
C SER A 58 -18.51 -6.75 20.95
N ILE A 59 -18.35 -6.02 19.86
CA ILE A 59 -17.60 -6.44 18.67
C ILE A 59 -16.19 -5.88 18.74
N THR A 60 -15.20 -6.70 18.38
CA THR A 60 -13.80 -6.28 18.29
C THR A 60 -13.30 -6.43 16.87
N ILE A 61 -12.84 -5.33 16.29
CA ILE A 61 -12.27 -5.24 14.95
C ILE A 61 -10.77 -4.96 15.10
N LEU A 62 -9.95 -5.91 14.68
CA LEU A 62 -8.50 -5.80 14.71
C LEU A 62 -7.97 -5.63 13.29
N PHE A 63 -6.91 -4.84 13.16
CA PHE A 63 -6.18 -4.74 11.89
C PHE A 63 -4.67 -4.84 12.05
N GLY A 64 -4.03 -5.49 11.08
CA GLY A 64 -2.58 -5.50 10.92
C GLY A 64 -2.20 -4.99 9.55
N THR A 65 -1.61 -3.80 9.46
CA THR A 65 -1.36 -3.14 8.18
C THR A 65 0.11 -2.79 7.98
N HIS A 66 0.56 -2.82 6.73
CA HIS A 66 1.84 -2.25 6.31
C HIS A 66 1.64 -0.83 5.77
N THR A 67 0.88 -0.67 4.69
CA THR A 67 0.67 0.62 4.01
C THR A 67 -0.49 1.45 4.56
N GLY A 68 -1.48 0.84 5.22
CA GLY A 68 -2.67 1.51 5.75
C GLY A 68 -3.99 0.92 5.27
N HIS A 69 -4.00 0.14 4.18
CA HIS A 69 -5.23 -0.37 3.55
C HIS A 69 -6.10 -1.20 4.50
N SER A 70 -5.51 -2.10 5.29
CA SER A 70 -6.25 -2.90 6.27
C SER A 70 -6.92 -2.03 7.35
N LYS A 71 -6.31 -0.89 7.72
CA LYS A 71 -6.87 0.06 8.69
C LYS A 71 -8.07 0.80 8.10
N GLU A 72 -7.97 1.22 6.84
CA GLU A 72 -9.09 1.88 6.14
C GLU A 72 -10.32 0.97 6.06
N ILE A 73 -10.14 -0.29 5.67
CA ILE A 73 -11.23 -1.28 5.62
C ILE A 73 -11.80 -1.55 7.02
N ALA A 74 -10.94 -1.65 8.04
CA ALA A 74 -11.38 -1.83 9.42
C ALA A 74 -12.23 -0.65 9.93
N MET A 75 -11.89 0.58 9.52
CA MET A 75 -12.66 1.78 9.84
C MET A 75 -14.04 1.76 9.17
N ASP A 76 -14.14 1.36 7.90
CA ASP A 76 -15.45 1.24 7.22
C ASP A 76 -16.32 0.16 7.88
N LEU A 77 -15.74 -1.02 8.19
CA LEU A 77 -16.47 -2.03 8.94
C LEU A 77 -16.95 -1.50 10.31
N HIS A 78 -16.10 -0.76 11.03
CA HIS A 78 -16.44 -0.17 12.32
C HIS A 78 -17.62 0.79 12.23
N ASP A 79 -17.60 1.72 11.27
CA ASP A 79 -18.70 2.67 11.04
C ASP A 79 -20.02 1.96 10.72
N ARG A 80 -19.97 0.91 9.89
CA ARG A 80 -21.17 0.12 9.56
C ARG A 80 -21.69 -0.70 10.72
N VAL A 81 -20.81 -1.29 11.53
CA VAL A 81 -21.20 -2.02 12.74
C VAL A 81 -21.86 -1.09 13.76
N LEU A 82 -21.33 0.13 13.95
CA LEU A 82 -21.97 1.14 14.79
C LEU A 82 -23.34 1.55 14.25
N ALA A 83 -23.49 1.70 12.94
CA ALA A 83 -24.78 2.00 12.30
C ALA A 83 -25.83 0.89 12.50
N LEU A 84 -25.42 -0.35 12.76
CA LEU A 84 -26.31 -1.45 13.14
C LEU A 84 -26.71 -1.45 14.63
N GLY A 85 -26.17 -0.55 15.44
CA GLY A 85 -26.50 -0.42 16.86
C GLY A 85 -25.71 -1.34 17.81
N PHE A 86 -24.63 -1.96 17.33
CA PHE A 86 -23.68 -2.70 18.17
C PHE A 86 -22.66 -1.76 18.82
N ASP A 87 -22.09 -2.19 19.95
CA ASP A 87 -20.87 -1.58 20.48
C ASP A 87 -19.65 -2.22 19.78
N ALA A 88 -18.74 -1.40 19.28
CA ALA A 88 -17.60 -1.88 18.49
C ALA A 88 -16.30 -1.15 18.86
N LYS A 89 -15.25 -1.95 19.09
CA LYS A 89 -13.87 -1.47 19.30
C LYS A 89 -13.08 -1.73 18.03
N ILE A 90 -12.32 -0.73 17.59
CA ILE A 90 -11.35 -0.86 16.50
C ILE A 90 -9.95 -0.62 17.05
N GLN A 91 -9.00 -1.51 16.74
CA GLN A 91 -7.63 -1.37 17.22
C GLN A 91 -6.60 -2.00 16.28
N GLY A 92 -5.44 -1.35 16.15
CA GLY A 92 -4.26 -1.96 15.54
C GLY A 92 -3.70 -3.08 16.41
N LEU A 93 -3.20 -4.14 15.78
CA LEU A 93 -2.68 -5.33 16.47
C LEU A 93 -1.49 -5.03 17.39
N ASP A 94 -0.74 -3.95 17.15
CA ASP A 94 0.38 -3.48 17.95
C ASP A 94 -0.03 -2.93 19.33
N PHE A 95 -1.26 -2.40 19.44
CA PHE A 95 -1.82 -1.91 20.69
C PHE A 95 -2.72 -2.94 21.40
N TYR A 96 -3.05 -4.05 20.73
CA TYR A 96 -3.98 -5.04 21.25
C TYR A 96 -3.37 -5.87 22.38
N THR A 97 -4.11 -5.99 23.50
CA THR A 97 -3.67 -6.82 24.63
C THR A 97 -4.02 -8.27 24.35
N LYS A 98 -3.05 -9.07 23.88
CA LYS A 98 -3.24 -10.48 23.48
C LYS A 98 -3.99 -11.38 24.49
N ASN A 99 -3.89 -11.11 25.79
CA ASN A 99 -4.61 -11.85 26.83
C ASN A 99 -6.12 -11.61 26.84
N ASP A 100 -6.60 -10.56 26.19
CA ASP A 100 -8.02 -10.26 26.03
C ASP A 100 -8.68 -11.13 24.96
N LEU A 101 -7.90 -11.82 24.11
CA LEU A 101 -8.41 -12.69 23.04
C LEU A 101 -9.45 -13.73 23.54
N LYS A 102 -9.25 -14.28 24.74
CA LYS A 102 -10.18 -15.25 25.35
C LYS A 102 -11.53 -14.65 25.79
N LYS A 103 -11.64 -13.33 25.81
CA LYS A 103 -12.86 -12.58 26.19
C LYS A 103 -13.67 -12.18 24.96
N GLU A 104 -13.10 -12.28 23.77
CA GLU A 104 -13.73 -11.84 22.53
C GLU A 104 -14.80 -12.82 22.09
N LYS A 105 -16.02 -12.31 21.90
CA LYS A 105 -17.14 -13.09 21.35
C LYS A 105 -17.30 -12.92 19.84
N TYR A 106 -17.09 -11.70 19.34
CA TYR A 106 -17.12 -11.38 17.92
C TYR A 106 -15.82 -10.68 17.54
N LEU A 107 -15.01 -11.35 16.75
CA LEU A 107 -13.67 -10.91 16.36
C LEU A 107 -13.55 -10.81 14.83
N PHE A 108 -13.34 -9.60 14.31
CA PHE A 108 -13.10 -9.39 12.89
C PHE A 108 -11.65 -8.95 12.68
N LEU A 109 -10.93 -9.67 11.83
CA LEU A 109 -9.52 -9.40 11.56
C LEU A 109 -9.31 -9.02 10.10
N ILE A 110 -8.72 -7.85 9.87
CA ILE A 110 -8.30 -7.41 8.55
C ILE A 110 -6.76 -7.30 8.55
N VAL A 111 -6.07 -8.14 7.78
CA VAL A 111 -4.60 -8.22 7.85
C VAL A 111 -3.97 -8.36 6.48
N SER A 112 -2.94 -7.53 6.22
CA SER A 112 -2.10 -7.66 5.02
C SER A 112 -0.99 -8.69 5.23
N THR A 113 -0.48 -9.29 4.17
CA THR A 113 0.76 -10.07 4.19
C THR A 113 1.93 -9.25 3.65
N HIS A 114 3.09 -9.31 4.30
CA HIS A 114 4.30 -8.58 3.91
C HIS A 114 5.41 -9.55 3.51
N GLY A 115 6.46 -9.04 2.85
CA GLY A 115 7.67 -9.84 2.67
C GLY A 115 7.47 -11.06 1.77
N GLU A 116 7.94 -12.21 2.25
CA GLU A 116 7.80 -13.54 1.66
C GLU A 116 6.74 -14.36 2.42
N GLY A 117 5.61 -13.72 2.74
CA GLY A 117 4.53 -14.31 3.54
C GLY A 117 4.61 -14.06 5.04
N GLU A 118 5.35 -13.03 5.45
CA GLU A 118 5.50 -12.65 6.85
C GLU A 118 4.33 -11.78 7.31
N ALA A 119 4.00 -11.86 8.59
CA ALA A 119 3.03 -10.96 9.20
C ALA A 119 3.57 -9.52 9.20
N PRO A 120 2.72 -8.48 9.04
CA PRO A 120 3.13 -7.10 9.26
C PRO A 120 3.67 -6.94 10.68
N ILE A 121 4.60 -6.01 10.89
CA ILE A 121 5.22 -5.75 12.20
C ILE A 121 4.15 -5.55 13.29
N GLN A 122 3.05 -4.87 12.96
CA GLN A 122 1.93 -4.67 13.90
C GLN A 122 1.29 -5.98 14.38
N ALA A 123 1.32 -7.02 13.55
CA ALA A 123 0.68 -8.31 13.79
C ALA A 123 1.60 -9.35 14.44
N GLU A 124 2.93 -9.17 14.44
CA GLU A 124 3.91 -10.16 14.90
C GLU A 124 3.60 -10.69 16.31
N ASP A 125 3.36 -9.79 17.27
CA ASP A 125 3.13 -10.15 18.69
C ASP A 125 1.90 -11.07 18.88
N LEU A 126 0.81 -10.81 18.15
CA LEU A 126 -0.40 -11.65 18.21
C LEU A 126 -0.21 -12.93 17.38
N TYR A 127 0.44 -12.82 16.21
CA TYR A 127 0.73 -13.94 15.34
C TYR A 127 1.55 -15.01 16.07
N GLU A 128 2.64 -14.63 16.75
CA GLU A 128 3.43 -15.54 17.58
C GLU A 128 2.60 -16.12 18.74
N TYR A 129 1.72 -15.32 19.34
CA TYR A 129 0.91 -15.75 20.48
C TYR A 129 -0.09 -16.85 20.11
N VAL A 130 -0.84 -16.69 19.01
CA VAL A 130 -1.87 -17.65 18.58
C VAL A 130 -1.28 -18.95 18.04
N HIS A 131 -0.06 -18.91 17.52
CA HIS A 131 0.70 -20.09 17.09
C HIS A 131 1.49 -20.75 18.23
N GLY A 132 1.67 -20.05 19.36
CA GLY A 132 2.47 -20.49 20.49
C GLY A 132 1.74 -21.43 21.46
N LYS A 133 2.51 -22.08 22.33
CA LYS A 133 1.99 -23.00 23.37
C LYS A 133 1.11 -22.32 24.43
N ARG A 134 1.15 -20.97 24.52
CA ARG A 134 0.40 -20.17 25.49
C ARG A 134 -0.93 -19.63 24.93
N ALA A 135 -1.28 -19.99 23.70
CA ALA A 135 -2.53 -19.57 23.07
C ALA A 135 -3.75 -20.06 23.87
N PRO A 136 -4.78 -19.22 24.07
CA PRO A 136 -5.97 -19.60 24.80
C PRO A 136 -6.92 -20.44 23.93
N LYS A 137 -7.83 -21.20 24.55
CA LYS A 137 -8.98 -21.76 23.84
C LYS A 137 -10.03 -20.67 23.62
N LEU A 138 -10.72 -20.72 22.47
CA LEU A 138 -11.67 -19.71 22.00
C LEU A 138 -13.06 -20.31 21.67
N PRO A 139 -13.65 -21.17 22.52
CA PRO A 139 -14.87 -21.91 22.17
C PRO A 139 -16.10 -21.02 21.92
N ASP A 140 -16.12 -19.83 22.52
CA ASP A 140 -17.25 -18.88 22.44
C ASP A 140 -16.99 -17.74 21.45
N THR A 141 -15.86 -17.78 20.73
CA THR A 141 -15.46 -16.72 19.79
C THR A 141 -15.96 -17.04 18.39
N LYS A 142 -16.76 -16.15 17.82
CA LYS A 142 -17.11 -16.09 16.41
C LYS A 142 -16.19 -15.11 15.70
N TYR A 143 -15.68 -15.49 14.53
CA TYR A 143 -14.72 -14.64 13.82
C TYR A 143 -14.88 -14.66 12.29
N ALA A 144 -14.33 -13.64 11.63
CA ALA A 144 -14.07 -13.65 10.19
C ALA A 144 -12.75 -12.92 9.89
N VAL A 145 -12.05 -13.37 8.85
CA VAL A 145 -10.76 -12.81 8.41
C VAL A 145 -10.86 -12.31 6.97
N LEU A 146 -10.41 -11.08 6.75
CA LEU A 146 -10.09 -10.54 5.43
C LEU A 146 -8.56 -10.43 5.30
N ALA A 147 -8.00 -11.24 4.41
CA ALA A 147 -6.58 -11.30 4.12
C ALA A 147 -6.26 -10.50 2.86
N LEU A 148 -5.37 -9.52 2.96
CA LEU A 148 -4.87 -8.75 1.81
C LEU A 148 -3.48 -9.26 1.40
N GLY A 149 -3.26 -9.41 0.11
CA GLY A 149 -1.97 -9.85 -0.43
C GLY A 149 -1.82 -9.49 -1.91
N ASP A 150 -0.77 -10.03 -2.52
CA ASP A 150 -0.46 -9.82 -3.92
C ASP A 150 -0.12 -11.18 -4.56
N LYS A 151 -0.88 -11.55 -5.60
CA LYS A 151 -0.75 -12.84 -6.31
C LYS A 151 0.56 -13.00 -7.10
N THR A 152 1.37 -11.95 -7.20
CA THR A 152 2.73 -12.03 -7.74
C THR A 152 3.72 -12.66 -6.75
N TYR A 153 3.40 -12.67 -5.46
CA TYR A 153 4.22 -13.31 -4.42
C TYR A 153 3.80 -14.75 -4.17
N LYS A 154 4.78 -15.60 -3.86
CA LYS A 154 4.58 -17.04 -3.60
C LYS A 154 3.60 -17.31 -2.46
N LYS A 155 3.71 -16.53 -1.37
CA LYS A 155 2.89 -16.71 -0.17
C LYS A 155 1.72 -15.71 -0.13
N TYR A 156 0.84 -15.81 -1.13
CA TYR A 156 -0.33 -14.95 -1.27
C TYR A 156 -1.28 -15.06 -0.06
N CYS A 157 -1.59 -13.91 0.57
CA CYS A 157 -2.49 -13.78 1.73
C CYS A 157 -2.14 -14.67 2.95
N GLN A 158 -0.90 -15.18 3.02
CA GLN A 158 -0.50 -16.23 3.96
C GLN A 158 -0.77 -15.86 5.43
N THR A 159 -0.50 -14.62 5.82
CA THR A 159 -0.74 -14.15 7.20
C THR A 159 -2.19 -14.31 7.63
N GLY A 160 -3.14 -13.92 6.77
CA GLY A 160 -4.56 -14.04 7.10
C GLY A 160 -5.04 -15.48 7.09
N ILE A 161 -4.52 -16.30 6.18
CA ILE A 161 -4.77 -17.76 6.15
C ILE A 161 -4.26 -18.41 7.45
N ASP A 162 -3.06 -18.05 7.89
CA ASP A 162 -2.46 -18.58 9.12
C ASP A 162 -3.26 -18.19 10.36
N PHE A 163 -3.76 -16.95 10.43
CA PHE A 163 -4.67 -16.53 11.51
C PHE A 163 -5.98 -17.31 11.52
N ASP A 164 -6.62 -17.52 10.37
CA ASP A 164 -7.84 -18.32 10.25
C ASP A 164 -7.63 -19.76 10.74
N LEU A 165 -6.55 -20.40 10.28
CA LEU A 165 -6.15 -21.74 10.72
C LEU A 165 -5.87 -21.78 12.24
N ALA A 166 -5.17 -20.77 12.77
CA ALA A 166 -4.89 -20.67 14.19
C ALA A 166 -6.17 -20.51 15.01
N PHE A 167 -7.05 -19.58 14.66
CA PHE A 167 -8.33 -19.35 15.37
C PHE A 167 -9.21 -20.60 15.37
N THR A 168 -9.33 -21.28 14.22
CA THR A 168 -10.04 -22.56 14.11
C THR A 168 -9.44 -23.61 15.04
N LYS A 169 -8.11 -23.76 15.09
CA LYS A 169 -7.41 -24.70 15.97
C LYS A 169 -7.59 -24.38 17.46
N LEU A 170 -7.79 -23.11 17.80
CA LEU A 170 -8.08 -22.67 19.17
C LEU A 170 -9.54 -22.89 19.57
N GLY A 171 -10.42 -23.25 18.63
CA GLY A 171 -11.82 -23.58 18.86
C GLY A 171 -12.81 -22.47 18.51
N ALA A 172 -12.35 -21.38 17.89
CA ALA A 172 -13.22 -20.31 17.41
C ALA A 172 -14.03 -20.78 16.19
N GLN A 173 -15.23 -20.21 16.03
CA GLN A 173 -16.13 -20.52 14.93
C GLN A 173 -16.05 -19.43 13.85
N ALA A 174 -15.61 -19.80 12.65
CA ALA A 174 -15.67 -18.91 11.50
C ALA A 174 -17.14 -18.65 11.10
N ILE A 175 -17.55 -17.38 11.03
CA ILE A 175 -18.87 -17.01 10.50
C ILE A 175 -18.86 -16.86 8.98
N LEU A 176 -17.68 -16.60 8.41
CA LEU A 176 -17.41 -16.60 6.98
C LEU A 176 -16.08 -17.33 6.77
N PRO A 177 -15.90 -18.05 5.65
CA PRO A 177 -14.57 -18.51 5.24
C PRO A 177 -13.60 -17.32 5.13
N VAL A 178 -12.31 -17.56 5.37
CA VAL A 178 -11.28 -16.54 5.12
C VAL A 178 -11.41 -16.00 3.69
N GLN A 179 -11.59 -14.69 3.59
CA GLN A 179 -11.64 -14.00 2.31
C GLN A 179 -10.23 -13.53 1.97
N THR A 180 -9.71 -13.94 0.81
CA THR A 180 -8.44 -13.43 0.29
C THR A 180 -8.71 -12.35 -0.74
N SER A 181 -7.82 -11.38 -0.82
CA SER A 181 -7.88 -10.28 -1.77
C SER A 181 -6.51 -9.97 -2.35
N ASP A 182 -6.49 -9.79 -3.68
CA ASP A 182 -5.32 -9.31 -4.41
C ASP A 182 -5.17 -7.78 -4.23
N VAL A 183 -4.18 -7.18 -4.89
CA VAL A 183 -3.83 -5.76 -4.75
C VAL A 183 -5.06 -4.85 -4.92
N ALA A 184 -6.01 -5.18 -5.83
CA ALA A 184 -7.31 -4.51 -6.02
C ALA A 184 -8.37 -5.01 -5.05
N TYR A 185 -8.28 -4.51 -3.82
CA TYR A 185 -9.03 -5.04 -2.70
C TYR A 185 -10.40 -4.39 -2.50
N GLU A 186 -10.67 -3.25 -3.12
CA GLU A 186 -11.79 -2.38 -2.76
C GLU A 186 -13.14 -3.08 -2.90
N GLU A 187 -13.39 -3.77 -4.02
CA GLU A 187 -14.64 -4.49 -4.25
C GLU A 187 -14.77 -5.72 -3.35
N VAL A 188 -13.69 -6.50 -3.21
CA VAL A 188 -13.67 -7.69 -2.34
C VAL A 188 -13.92 -7.30 -0.88
N ALA A 189 -13.33 -6.18 -0.43
CA ALA A 189 -13.52 -5.64 0.90
C ALA A 189 -14.96 -5.18 1.12
N GLU A 190 -15.57 -4.45 0.18
CA GLU A 190 -16.97 -4.03 0.24
C GLU A 190 -17.90 -5.25 0.37
N GLN A 191 -17.75 -6.24 -0.52
CA GLN A 191 -18.56 -7.47 -0.48
C GLN A 191 -18.37 -8.25 0.83
N TRP A 192 -17.14 -8.29 1.36
CA TRP A 192 -16.86 -8.95 2.63
C TRP A 192 -17.52 -8.21 3.80
N ILE A 193 -17.43 -6.87 3.83
CA ILE A 193 -18.10 -6.01 4.81
C ILE A 193 -19.62 -6.22 4.75
N GLU A 194 -20.22 -6.25 3.57
CA GLU A 194 -21.65 -6.52 3.39
C GLU A 194 -22.06 -7.88 3.96
N LYS A 195 -21.26 -8.92 3.72
CA LYS A 195 -21.50 -10.27 4.28
C LYS A 195 -21.39 -10.27 5.81
N VAL A 196 -20.33 -9.67 6.38
CA VAL A 196 -20.15 -9.58 7.84
C VAL A 196 -21.29 -8.82 8.50
N THR A 197 -21.65 -7.66 7.96
CA THR A 197 -22.75 -6.84 8.48
C THR A 197 -24.11 -7.53 8.32
N GLY A 198 -24.31 -8.30 7.25
CA GLY A 198 -25.46 -9.18 7.05
C GLY A 198 -25.60 -10.24 8.14
N GLU A 199 -24.52 -10.96 8.45
CA GLU A 199 -24.48 -11.94 9.54
C GLU A 199 -24.76 -11.27 10.90
N LEU A 200 -24.22 -10.08 11.15
CA LEU A 200 -24.47 -9.34 12.39
C LEU A 200 -25.93 -8.88 12.53
N LYS A 201 -26.58 -8.45 11.44
CA LYS A 201 -28.00 -8.08 11.45
C LYS A 201 -28.90 -9.22 11.95
N SER A 202 -28.55 -10.47 11.63
CA SER A 202 -29.28 -11.65 12.10
C SER A 202 -29.29 -11.82 13.63
N LEU A 203 -28.40 -11.15 14.34
CA LEU A 203 -28.26 -11.20 15.80
C LEU A 203 -29.06 -10.12 16.53
N VAL A 204 -29.57 -9.12 15.82
CA VAL A 204 -30.40 -8.06 16.41
C VAL A 204 -31.87 -8.48 16.27
N PRO A 205 -32.68 -8.43 17.35
CA PRO A 205 -34.12 -8.65 17.23
C PRO A 205 -34.72 -7.64 16.24
N GLU A 206 -35.64 -8.08 15.37
CA GLU A 206 -36.33 -7.20 14.42
C GLU A 206 -36.99 -6.02 15.16
N VAL A 207 -36.35 -4.87 15.13
CA VAL A 207 -37.02 -3.59 15.32
C VAL A 207 -37.33 -3.08 13.93
N THR A 208 -38.62 -2.96 13.65
CA THR A 208 -39.16 -2.34 12.43
C THR A 208 -38.74 -0.87 12.41
N ALA A 209 -37.53 -0.60 11.92
CA ALA A 209 -37.05 0.74 11.65
C ALA A 209 -37.53 1.15 10.26
N SER A 210 -38.44 2.13 10.21
CA SER A 210 -38.79 2.81 8.98
C SER A 210 -37.52 3.38 8.34
N THR A 211 -37.26 2.98 7.11
CA THR A 211 -36.20 3.52 6.26
C THR A 211 -36.35 5.03 6.09
N GLN A 212 -35.59 5.81 6.85
CA GLN A 212 -35.22 7.15 6.44
C GLN A 212 -33.83 7.06 5.85
N SER A 213 -33.78 7.17 4.53
CA SER A 213 -32.57 7.44 3.77
C SER A 213 -31.93 8.71 4.29
N ALA A 214 -30.88 8.56 5.11
CA ALA A 214 -29.92 9.61 5.32
C ALA A 214 -29.31 9.90 3.95
N SER A 215 -29.58 11.09 3.40
CA SER A 215 -28.85 11.59 2.25
C SER A 215 -27.40 11.75 2.68
N ALA A 216 -26.57 10.75 2.35
CA ALA A 216 -25.14 10.86 2.45
C ALA A 216 -24.73 12.16 1.73
N SER A 217 -24.10 13.06 2.45
CA SER A 217 -23.36 14.16 1.83
C SER A 217 -22.43 13.52 0.80
N VAL A 218 -22.62 13.83 -0.49
CA VAL A 218 -21.78 13.33 -1.56
C VAL A 218 -20.33 13.60 -1.16
N PRO A 219 -19.52 12.56 -0.86
CA PRO A 219 -18.11 12.77 -0.59
C PRO A 219 -17.52 13.42 -1.84
N LYS A 220 -16.69 14.45 -1.69
CA LYS A 220 -15.83 14.90 -2.81
C LYS A 220 -15.19 13.64 -3.39
N LYS A 221 -15.44 13.34 -4.68
CA LYS A 221 -14.94 12.11 -5.32
C LYS A 221 -13.43 12.04 -5.10
N LYS A 222 -12.97 11.19 -4.20
CA LYS A 222 -11.55 10.94 -3.99
C LYS A 222 -11.06 10.12 -5.18
N PHE A 223 -9.99 10.57 -5.83
CA PHE A 223 -9.33 9.77 -6.86
C PHE A 223 -8.70 8.54 -6.21
N ASN A 224 -8.89 7.39 -6.85
CA ASN A 224 -8.40 6.10 -6.37
C ASN A 224 -8.10 5.22 -7.59
N ARG A 225 -7.79 3.94 -7.38
CA ARG A 225 -7.44 3.05 -8.49
C ARG A 225 -8.57 2.86 -9.50
N ALA A 226 -9.81 2.78 -9.05
CA ALA A 226 -10.99 2.62 -9.91
C ALA A 226 -11.39 3.91 -10.64
N ASN A 227 -11.03 5.06 -10.08
CA ASN A 227 -11.28 6.39 -10.62
C ASN A 227 -9.99 7.24 -10.53
N PRO A 228 -9.00 6.99 -11.41
CA PRO A 228 -7.74 7.73 -11.40
C PRO A 228 -7.94 9.17 -11.89
N TYR A 229 -7.05 10.06 -11.45
CA TYR A 229 -6.94 11.41 -12.00
C TYR A 229 -6.03 11.41 -13.22
N TYR A 230 -6.41 12.09 -14.30
CA TYR A 230 -5.55 12.22 -15.47
C TYR A 230 -4.71 13.49 -15.32
N ALA A 231 -3.46 13.32 -14.92
CA ALA A 231 -2.54 14.39 -14.60
C ALA A 231 -1.56 14.67 -15.73
N GLU A 232 -1.36 15.94 -16.05
CA GLU A 232 -0.40 16.37 -17.07
C GLU A 232 1.05 16.12 -16.61
N VAL A 233 1.90 15.62 -17.51
CA VAL A 233 3.34 15.51 -17.31
C VAL A 233 3.99 16.86 -17.59
N LEU A 234 4.54 17.48 -16.56
CA LEU A 234 5.16 18.80 -16.61
C LEU A 234 6.61 18.74 -17.09
N GLU A 235 7.36 17.76 -16.59
CA GLU A 235 8.77 17.57 -16.94
C GLU A 235 9.11 16.07 -17.00
N LYS A 236 9.96 15.69 -17.96
CA LYS A 236 10.54 14.34 -18.07
C LYS A 236 12.00 14.45 -18.48
N VAL A 237 12.91 14.14 -17.56
CA VAL A 237 14.36 14.31 -17.78
C VAL A 237 15.11 13.03 -17.41
N ARG A 238 15.94 12.53 -18.32
CA ARG A 238 16.89 11.46 -18.01
C ARG A 238 17.97 11.99 -17.07
N ILE A 239 18.07 11.43 -15.87
CA ILE A 239 19.04 11.85 -14.84
C ILE A 239 20.28 10.94 -14.77
N THR A 240 20.39 9.98 -15.69
CA THR A 240 21.61 9.23 -15.97
C THR A 240 22.18 9.63 -17.33
N THR A 241 23.50 9.49 -17.47
CA THR A 241 24.17 9.65 -18.77
C THR A 241 23.66 8.64 -19.81
N THR A 242 23.76 8.99 -21.09
CA THR A 242 23.31 8.12 -22.21
C THR A 242 24.07 6.79 -22.27
N ASP A 243 25.34 6.78 -21.84
CA ASP A 243 26.21 5.61 -21.77
C ASP A 243 26.18 4.90 -20.39
N SER A 244 25.25 5.29 -19.51
CA SER A 244 24.91 4.54 -18.31
C SER A 244 24.19 3.25 -18.68
N GLU A 245 24.51 2.16 -17.97
CA GLU A 245 23.82 0.89 -18.13
C GLU A 245 22.37 0.93 -17.63
N LYS A 246 22.10 1.85 -16.69
CA LYS A 246 20.74 2.12 -16.20
C LYS A 246 20.22 3.41 -16.80
N GLU A 247 19.05 3.31 -17.40
CA GLU A 247 18.26 4.43 -17.86
C GLU A 247 17.30 4.86 -16.73
N ILE A 248 17.49 6.04 -16.15
CA ILE A 248 16.68 6.53 -15.03
C ILE A 248 16.20 7.95 -15.34
N TYR A 249 14.91 8.19 -15.13
CA TYR A 249 14.24 9.47 -15.37
C TYR A 249 13.72 10.09 -14.07
N HIS A 250 13.80 11.40 -14.03
CA HIS A 250 12.97 12.26 -13.21
C HIS A 250 11.72 12.64 -14.00
N VAL A 251 10.54 12.54 -13.38
CA VAL A 251 9.28 12.97 -13.99
C VAL A 251 8.50 13.79 -12.99
N GLU A 252 7.99 14.94 -13.43
CA GLU A 252 7.15 15.86 -12.67
C GLU A 252 5.74 15.83 -13.25
N ILE A 253 4.73 15.68 -12.39
CA ILE A 253 3.34 15.45 -12.77
C ILE A 253 2.46 16.46 -12.03
N SER A 254 1.58 17.14 -12.75
CA SER A 254 0.71 18.18 -12.19
C SER A 254 -0.39 17.61 -11.30
N LEU A 255 -0.53 18.20 -10.11
CA LEU A 255 -1.68 18.03 -9.22
C LEU A 255 -2.60 19.26 -9.22
N GLU A 256 -2.34 20.25 -10.07
CA GLU A 256 -3.12 21.47 -10.13
C GLU A 256 -4.61 21.16 -10.33
N ASN A 257 -5.49 21.84 -9.58
CA ASN A 257 -6.94 21.70 -9.63
C ASN A 257 -7.51 20.29 -9.31
N SER A 258 -6.66 19.32 -8.94
CA SER A 258 -7.08 17.96 -8.62
C SER A 258 -7.69 17.84 -7.21
N GLY A 259 -7.23 18.66 -6.27
CA GLY A 259 -7.53 18.49 -4.84
C GLY A 259 -6.90 17.23 -4.22
N ILE A 260 -5.95 16.60 -4.92
CA ILE A 260 -5.16 15.49 -4.41
C ILE A 260 -4.12 16.01 -3.42
N GLU A 261 -4.02 15.35 -2.28
CA GLU A 261 -3.02 15.65 -1.26
C GLU A 261 -2.15 14.42 -0.99
N TYR A 262 -0.85 14.63 -0.88
CA TYR A 262 0.11 13.57 -0.53
C TYR A 262 1.04 14.02 0.60
N THR A 263 1.64 13.04 1.29
CA THR A 263 2.61 13.24 2.36
C THR A 263 3.93 12.65 1.93
N ALA A 264 5.05 13.25 2.35
CA ALA A 264 6.37 12.67 2.09
C ALA A 264 6.47 11.21 2.56
N GLY A 265 6.89 10.34 1.66
CA GLY A 265 6.92 8.88 1.84
C GLY A 265 5.71 8.14 1.28
N ASP A 266 4.69 8.84 0.78
CA ASP A 266 3.64 8.24 -0.05
C ASP A 266 4.18 7.73 -1.38
N SER A 267 3.39 6.86 -2.01
CA SER A 267 3.61 6.38 -3.37
C SER A 267 2.55 6.93 -4.32
N ILE A 268 2.86 6.99 -5.61
CA ILE A 268 1.91 7.28 -6.68
C ILE A 268 1.70 6.02 -7.51
N GLY A 269 0.44 5.65 -7.72
CA GLY A 269 0.04 4.59 -8.63
C GLY A 269 -0.23 5.15 -10.01
N ILE A 270 0.40 4.59 -11.03
CA ILE A 270 0.22 4.96 -12.43
C ILE A 270 -0.30 3.75 -13.21
N LEU A 271 -1.46 3.88 -13.87
CA LEU A 271 -1.98 2.84 -14.75
C LEU A 271 -1.18 2.84 -16.07
N PRO A 272 -0.54 1.71 -16.43
CA PRO A 272 0.31 1.64 -17.61
C PRO A 272 -0.47 1.26 -18.87
N ASN A 273 0.23 1.38 -20.01
CA ASN A 273 -0.07 0.62 -21.22
C ASN A 273 0.98 -0.49 -21.38
N ASN A 274 0.57 -1.64 -21.89
CA ASN A 274 1.51 -2.66 -22.32
C ASN A 274 2.22 -2.25 -23.62
N PRO A 275 3.46 -2.72 -23.86
CA PRO A 275 4.20 -2.41 -25.07
C PRO A 275 3.43 -2.88 -26.32
N ILE A 276 3.28 -2.00 -27.31
CA ILE A 276 2.53 -2.28 -28.56
C ILE A 276 3.10 -3.49 -29.28
N ASP A 277 4.43 -3.58 -29.42
CA ASP A 277 5.09 -4.72 -30.08
C ASP A 277 4.75 -6.07 -29.42
N LEU A 278 4.53 -6.11 -28.10
CA LEU A 278 4.12 -7.34 -27.41
C LEU A 278 2.64 -7.66 -27.66
N VAL A 279 1.78 -6.64 -27.73
CA VAL A 279 0.37 -6.80 -28.08
C VAL A 279 0.26 -7.39 -29.48
N ASP A 280 0.97 -6.81 -30.46
CA ASP A 280 0.96 -7.26 -31.85
C ASP A 280 1.45 -8.71 -31.97
N LEU A 281 2.55 -9.06 -31.30
CA LEU A 281 3.06 -10.44 -31.27
C LEU A 281 2.03 -11.45 -30.74
N ILE A 282 1.26 -11.09 -29.72
CA ILE A 282 0.23 -11.97 -29.16
C ILE A 282 -0.94 -12.11 -30.13
N ILE A 283 -1.41 -11.02 -30.72
CA ILE A 283 -2.54 -11.03 -31.68
C ILE A 283 -2.17 -11.85 -32.92
N ASP A 284 -0.97 -11.63 -33.47
CA ASP A 284 -0.44 -12.39 -34.60
C ASP A 284 -0.35 -13.88 -34.27
N LYS A 285 0.09 -14.22 -33.04
CA LYS A 285 0.21 -15.61 -32.58
C LYS A 285 -1.13 -16.31 -32.41
N LEU A 286 -2.18 -15.55 -32.06
CA LEU A 286 -3.54 -16.04 -31.94
C LEU A 286 -4.29 -16.05 -33.29
N GLU A 287 -3.70 -15.47 -34.33
CA GLU A 287 -4.28 -15.34 -35.69
C GLU A 287 -5.67 -14.67 -35.67
N ASP A 288 -5.81 -13.59 -34.89
CA ASP A 288 -7.09 -12.90 -34.67
C ASP A 288 -7.06 -11.44 -35.16
N ASP A 289 -8.24 -10.84 -35.33
CA ASP A 289 -8.38 -9.45 -35.76
C ASP A 289 -8.18 -8.49 -34.56
N PRO A 290 -7.22 -7.56 -34.58
CA PRO A 290 -7.00 -6.60 -33.50
C PRO A 290 -8.22 -5.73 -33.19
N GLU A 291 -9.09 -5.47 -34.17
CA GLU A 291 -10.31 -4.67 -34.02
C GLU A 291 -11.52 -5.50 -33.59
N ARG A 292 -11.39 -6.83 -33.46
CA ARG A 292 -12.47 -7.68 -32.99
C ARG A 292 -12.89 -7.25 -31.59
N ILE A 293 -14.20 -7.08 -31.39
CA ILE A 293 -14.76 -6.72 -30.10
C ILE A 293 -14.74 -7.93 -29.16
N VAL A 294 -14.20 -7.72 -27.97
CA VAL A 294 -14.16 -8.65 -26.84
C VAL A 294 -14.79 -7.98 -25.61
N THR A 295 -15.26 -8.80 -24.68
CA THR A 295 -15.85 -8.33 -23.41
C THR A 295 -14.86 -8.56 -22.27
N ILE A 296 -14.39 -7.47 -21.65
CA ILE A 296 -13.56 -7.50 -20.43
C ILE A 296 -14.27 -6.68 -19.36
N ASP A 297 -14.51 -7.26 -18.19
CA ASP A 297 -15.24 -6.62 -17.07
C ASP A 297 -16.54 -5.93 -17.52
N GLU A 298 -17.38 -6.66 -18.27
CA GLU A 298 -18.66 -6.20 -18.82
C GLU A 298 -18.56 -5.03 -19.82
N LYS A 299 -17.35 -4.69 -20.27
CA LYS A 299 -17.10 -3.63 -21.27
C LYS A 299 -16.69 -4.22 -22.60
N GLU A 300 -17.34 -3.77 -23.66
CA GLU A 300 -17.00 -4.08 -25.04
C GLU A 300 -15.85 -3.19 -25.51
N ILE A 301 -14.72 -3.80 -25.86
CA ILE A 301 -13.51 -3.13 -26.36
C ILE A 301 -12.86 -3.98 -27.45
N SER A 302 -12.04 -3.38 -28.31
CA SER A 302 -11.22 -4.13 -29.29
C SER A 302 -10.22 -5.05 -28.58
N LEU A 303 -9.89 -6.20 -29.17
CA LEU A 303 -8.85 -7.13 -28.72
C LEU A 303 -7.52 -6.41 -28.44
N PHE A 304 -7.11 -5.50 -29.32
CA PHE A 304 -5.91 -4.68 -29.13
C PHE A 304 -5.95 -3.90 -27.81
N ARG A 305 -7.02 -3.12 -27.56
CA ARG A 305 -7.18 -2.35 -26.31
C ARG A 305 -7.33 -3.23 -25.07
N ALA A 306 -7.90 -4.42 -25.18
CA ALA A 306 -7.96 -5.37 -24.07
C ALA A 306 -6.54 -5.78 -23.63
N LEU A 307 -5.71 -6.19 -24.57
CA LEU A 307 -4.31 -6.57 -24.32
C LEU A 307 -3.44 -5.36 -23.96
N GLN A 308 -3.68 -4.19 -24.55
CA GLN A 308 -2.87 -3.00 -24.29
C GLN A 308 -3.15 -2.38 -22.92
N ASN A 309 -4.43 -2.27 -22.51
CA ASN A 309 -4.82 -1.41 -21.40
C ASN A 309 -5.50 -2.15 -20.24
N LYS A 310 -5.93 -3.40 -20.42
CA LYS A 310 -6.77 -4.10 -19.43
C LYS A 310 -6.14 -5.35 -18.85
N LEU A 311 -5.31 -6.06 -19.60
CA LEU A 311 -4.77 -7.35 -19.19
C LEU A 311 -3.26 -7.30 -18.98
N GLU A 312 -2.77 -7.99 -17.94
CA GLU A 312 -1.35 -8.12 -17.65
C GLU A 312 -0.73 -9.15 -18.59
N ILE A 313 0.08 -8.68 -19.52
CA ILE A 313 0.76 -9.52 -20.51
C ILE A 313 2.28 -9.50 -20.39
N THR A 314 2.86 -8.62 -19.57
CA THR A 314 4.32 -8.50 -19.42
C THR A 314 4.90 -9.42 -18.35
N VAL A 315 4.06 -9.93 -17.44
CA VAL A 315 4.49 -10.81 -16.34
C VAL A 315 3.50 -11.95 -16.15
N LEU A 316 4.01 -13.18 -16.12
CA LEU A 316 3.24 -14.38 -15.81
C LEU A 316 3.23 -14.69 -14.31
N ASN A 317 2.22 -15.44 -13.87
CA ASN A 317 2.21 -16.07 -12.56
C ASN A 317 1.68 -17.52 -12.66
N ARG A 318 1.76 -18.27 -11.55
CA ARG A 318 1.29 -19.66 -11.48
C ARG A 318 -0.17 -19.82 -11.93
N GLU A 319 -1.06 -18.92 -11.50
CA GLU A 319 -2.50 -19.00 -11.81
C GLU A 319 -2.77 -18.94 -13.32
N VAL A 320 -2.06 -18.07 -14.06
CA VAL A 320 -2.17 -18.00 -15.53
C VAL A 320 -1.77 -19.34 -16.17
N LEU A 321 -0.66 -19.93 -15.73
CA LEU A 321 -0.20 -21.23 -16.24
C LEU A 321 -1.18 -22.36 -15.92
N GLU A 322 -1.77 -22.38 -14.73
CA GLU A 322 -2.78 -23.36 -14.32
C GLU A 322 -4.06 -23.27 -15.17
N LYS A 323 -4.56 -22.05 -15.40
CA LYS A 323 -5.71 -21.80 -16.27
C LYS A 323 -5.42 -22.20 -17.72
N TYR A 324 -4.26 -21.79 -18.23
CA TYR A 324 -3.83 -22.12 -19.59
C TYR A 324 -3.65 -23.64 -19.79
N LYS A 325 -3.03 -24.35 -18.83
CA LYS A 325 -2.94 -25.82 -18.81
C LYS A 325 -4.32 -26.47 -18.82
N THR A 326 -5.26 -25.96 -18.04
CA THR A 326 -6.62 -26.51 -17.96
C THR A 326 -7.32 -26.47 -19.32
N ILE A 327 -7.09 -25.42 -20.11
CA ILE A 327 -7.69 -25.26 -21.44
C ILE A 327 -6.95 -26.10 -22.49
N THR A 328 -5.63 -25.96 -22.55
CA THR A 328 -4.80 -26.58 -23.61
C THR A 328 -4.43 -28.04 -23.34
N GLN A 329 -4.59 -28.51 -22.11
CA GLN A 329 -4.14 -29.82 -21.63
C GLN A 329 -2.63 -30.07 -21.87
N ASN A 330 -1.83 -29.00 -21.93
CA ASN A 330 -0.40 -29.10 -22.21
C ASN A 330 0.36 -29.78 -21.05
N LYS A 331 0.98 -30.93 -21.34
CA LYS A 331 1.68 -31.77 -20.34
C LYS A 331 2.99 -31.16 -19.86
N ASP A 332 3.65 -30.34 -20.67
CA ASP A 332 4.92 -29.74 -20.28
C ASP A 332 4.71 -28.65 -19.24
N ILE A 333 3.58 -27.93 -19.31
CA ILE A 333 3.16 -27.02 -18.23
C ILE A 333 2.85 -27.79 -16.95
N GLU A 334 2.26 -28.98 -17.04
CA GLU A 334 2.04 -29.84 -15.87
C GLU A 334 3.36 -30.23 -15.19
N LEU A 335 4.39 -30.58 -15.97
CA LEU A 335 5.71 -30.86 -15.45
C LEU A 335 6.33 -29.62 -14.79
N LEU A 336 6.22 -28.46 -15.44
CA LEU A 336 6.71 -27.18 -14.92
C LEU A 336 6.03 -26.82 -13.59
N LEU A 337 4.70 -26.93 -13.50
CA LEU A 337 3.93 -26.59 -12.29
C LEU A 337 4.25 -27.51 -11.11
N ASN A 338 4.77 -28.71 -11.36
CA ASN A 338 5.19 -29.69 -10.37
C ASN A 338 6.66 -29.51 -9.92
N ASN A 339 7.41 -28.59 -10.54
CA ASN A 339 8.80 -28.27 -10.19
C ASN A 339 8.94 -26.78 -9.85
N GLU A 340 8.98 -26.48 -8.55
CA GLU A 340 9.03 -25.10 -8.04
C GLU A 340 10.22 -24.28 -8.59
N ASP A 341 11.41 -24.87 -8.67
CA ASP A 341 12.62 -24.16 -9.09
C ASP A 341 12.57 -23.84 -10.58
N GLU A 342 12.10 -24.78 -11.41
CA GLU A 342 11.93 -24.55 -12.85
C GLU A 342 10.82 -23.53 -13.11
N LEU A 343 9.71 -23.60 -12.36
CA LEU A 343 8.63 -22.63 -12.47
C LEU A 343 9.10 -21.22 -12.12
N GLU A 344 9.82 -21.04 -11.00
CA GLU A 344 10.34 -19.72 -10.61
C GLU A 344 11.29 -19.15 -11.68
N ASN A 345 12.19 -19.98 -12.20
CA ASN A 345 13.09 -19.58 -13.27
C ASN A 345 12.36 -19.23 -14.57
N TYR A 346 11.28 -19.95 -14.91
CA TYR A 346 10.47 -19.64 -16.08
C TYR A 346 9.70 -18.32 -15.92
N LEU A 347 8.98 -18.17 -14.80
CA LEU A 347 8.20 -16.97 -14.49
C LEU A 347 9.08 -15.72 -14.39
N HIS A 348 10.34 -15.87 -14.00
CA HIS A 348 11.31 -14.78 -13.96
C HIS A 348 11.66 -14.28 -15.37
N GLY A 349 10.87 -13.30 -15.83
CA GLY A 349 11.08 -12.57 -17.07
C GLY A 349 10.35 -13.13 -18.31
N ALA A 350 9.56 -14.19 -18.16
CA ALA A 350 8.63 -14.63 -19.20
C ALA A 350 7.36 -13.76 -19.22
N ASP A 351 6.85 -13.53 -20.43
CA ASP A 351 5.63 -12.78 -20.69
C ASP A 351 4.57 -13.65 -21.39
N ALA A 352 3.38 -13.10 -21.63
CA ALA A 352 2.25 -13.85 -22.16
C ALA A 352 2.49 -14.41 -23.57
N TYR A 353 3.31 -13.74 -24.39
CA TYR A 353 3.70 -14.29 -25.70
C TYR A 353 4.61 -15.52 -25.53
N ASP A 354 5.56 -15.46 -24.59
CA ASP A 354 6.45 -16.60 -24.32
C ASP A 354 5.64 -17.86 -23.92
N LEU A 355 4.52 -17.72 -23.21
CA LEU A 355 3.63 -18.84 -22.89
C LEU A 355 3.02 -19.50 -24.15
N LEU A 356 2.54 -18.68 -25.10
CA LEU A 356 1.97 -19.17 -26.36
C LEU A 356 3.04 -19.80 -27.28
N GLU A 357 4.27 -19.29 -27.23
CA GLU A 357 5.38 -19.78 -28.03
C GLU A 357 5.99 -21.07 -27.46
N ASP A 358 6.27 -21.09 -26.15
CA ASP A 358 6.97 -22.18 -25.48
C ASP A 358 6.05 -23.39 -25.23
N TYR A 359 4.76 -23.15 -25.05
CA TYR A 359 3.76 -24.18 -24.75
C TYR A 359 2.56 -24.08 -25.70
N PRO A 360 2.75 -24.40 -26.99
CA PRO A 360 1.67 -24.35 -27.96
C PRO A 360 0.53 -25.31 -27.58
N GLY A 361 -0.70 -24.92 -27.87
CA GLY A 361 -1.90 -25.71 -27.64
C GLY A 361 -3.10 -25.12 -28.39
N GLU A 362 -4.17 -25.90 -28.54
CA GLU A 362 -5.41 -25.42 -29.14
C GLU A 362 -6.11 -24.47 -28.16
N ILE A 363 -6.12 -23.18 -28.50
CA ILE A 363 -6.76 -22.13 -27.69
C ILE A 363 -7.26 -21.00 -28.58
N THR A 364 -8.47 -20.52 -28.31
CA THR A 364 -9.01 -19.30 -28.94
C THR A 364 -8.54 -18.06 -28.20
N SER A 365 -8.58 -16.89 -28.84
CA SER A 365 -8.27 -15.63 -28.17
C SER A 365 -9.10 -15.41 -26.91
N ASP A 366 -10.43 -15.62 -26.95
CA ASP A 366 -11.29 -15.40 -25.78
C ASP A 366 -10.92 -16.31 -24.61
N GLN A 367 -10.58 -17.57 -24.90
CA GLN A 367 -10.06 -18.51 -23.90
C GLN A 367 -8.72 -18.03 -23.34
N PHE A 368 -7.80 -17.57 -24.18
CA PHE A 368 -6.51 -17.04 -23.74
C PHE A 368 -6.67 -15.80 -22.84
N LEU A 369 -7.47 -14.82 -23.25
CA LEU A 369 -7.77 -13.62 -22.46
C LEU A 369 -8.33 -13.98 -21.09
N SER A 370 -9.19 -15.01 -21.00
CA SER A 370 -9.76 -15.48 -19.72
C SER A 370 -8.73 -16.05 -18.73
N THR A 371 -7.55 -16.42 -19.23
CA THR A 371 -6.43 -16.88 -18.38
C THR A 371 -5.66 -15.72 -17.74
N LEU A 372 -5.65 -14.56 -18.42
CA LEU A 372 -4.86 -13.41 -18.04
C LEU A 372 -5.47 -12.68 -16.83
N ARG A 373 -4.63 -11.90 -16.16
CA ARG A 373 -5.03 -11.07 -15.02
C ARG A 373 -5.29 -9.64 -15.47
N VAL A 374 -5.96 -8.86 -14.63
CA VAL A 374 -6.10 -7.41 -14.83
C VAL A 374 -4.73 -6.73 -14.76
N LEU A 375 -4.51 -5.75 -15.64
CA LEU A 375 -3.35 -4.88 -15.64
C LEU A 375 -3.48 -3.85 -14.51
N TYR A 376 -2.66 -3.99 -13.47
CA TYR A 376 -2.67 -3.06 -12.33
C TYR A 376 -1.70 -1.90 -12.51
N ALA A 377 -2.00 -0.82 -11.79
CA ALA A 377 -1.12 0.34 -11.66
C ALA A 377 0.22 -0.07 -11.03
N ARG A 378 1.30 0.60 -11.46
CA ARG A 378 2.61 0.46 -10.80
C ARG A 378 2.78 1.58 -9.79
N LEU A 379 3.23 1.23 -8.60
CA LEU A 379 3.54 2.17 -7.53
C LEU A 379 4.97 2.68 -7.67
N TYR A 380 5.15 3.99 -7.49
CA TYR A 380 6.45 4.64 -7.42
C TYR A 380 6.53 5.49 -6.14
N SER A 381 7.60 5.34 -5.36
CA SER A 381 7.84 6.19 -4.19
C SER A 381 7.97 7.65 -4.65
N ILE A 382 7.20 8.54 -4.03
CA ILE A 382 7.21 9.95 -4.41
C ILE A 382 8.54 10.60 -4.01
N SER A 383 9.11 11.35 -4.95
CA SER A 383 10.44 11.99 -4.85
C SER A 383 10.41 13.51 -4.66
N SER A 384 9.23 14.07 -4.40
CA SER A 384 9.02 15.48 -4.05
C SER A 384 8.40 15.64 -2.67
N GLY A 385 8.79 16.67 -1.93
CA GLY A 385 8.12 17.08 -0.69
C GLY A 385 6.91 17.96 -1.02
N PRO A 386 5.71 17.68 -0.49
CA PRO A 386 4.49 18.43 -0.82
C PRO A 386 4.55 19.91 -0.41
N ARG A 387 5.32 20.28 0.62
CA ARG A 387 5.50 21.70 0.98
C ARG A 387 6.42 22.43 0.02
N ALA A 388 7.35 21.72 -0.60
CA ALA A 388 8.25 22.29 -1.60
C ALA A 388 7.57 22.37 -2.97
N ASN A 389 6.64 21.45 -3.27
CA ASN A 389 5.96 21.30 -4.56
C ASN A 389 4.46 21.02 -4.30
N PRO A 390 3.66 22.04 -3.97
CA PRO A 390 2.28 21.85 -3.52
C PRO A 390 1.30 21.45 -4.62
N GLU A 391 1.64 21.74 -5.88
CA GLU A 391 0.78 21.48 -7.05
C GLU A 391 1.40 20.43 -7.98
N GLU A 392 2.41 19.69 -7.50
CA GLU A 392 3.21 18.78 -8.31
C GLU A 392 3.60 17.54 -7.53
N VAL A 393 3.73 16.41 -8.23
CA VAL A 393 4.26 15.16 -7.67
C VAL A 393 5.35 14.62 -8.57
N HIS A 394 6.50 14.28 -7.98
CA HIS A 394 7.69 13.91 -8.75
C HIS A 394 8.00 12.44 -8.49
N ILE A 395 8.48 11.73 -9.50
CA ILE A 395 8.91 10.34 -9.40
C ILE A 395 10.29 10.13 -9.99
N THR A 396 10.96 9.08 -9.52
CA THR A 396 12.26 8.64 -10.04
C THR A 396 12.13 7.21 -10.57
N ILE A 397 12.15 7.06 -11.89
CA ILE A 397 11.84 5.79 -12.56
C ILE A 397 13.09 5.22 -13.21
N ALA A 398 13.42 3.97 -12.91
CA ALA A 398 14.34 3.19 -13.73
C ALA A 398 13.57 2.47 -14.85
N SER A 399 13.99 2.65 -16.09
CA SER A 399 13.41 1.91 -17.22
C SER A 399 13.81 0.43 -17.11
N VAL A 400 12.81 -0.45 -17.02
CA VAL A 400 13.02 -1.90 -16.96
C VAL A 400 13.16 -2.42 -18.38
N ARG A 401 14.38 -2.85 -18.72
CA ARG A 401 14.73 -3.45 -20.00
C ARG A 401 15.66 -4.64 -19.81
N TYR A 402 15.40 -5.74 -20.52
CA TYR A 402 16.26 -6.92 -20.53
C TYR A 402 16.06 -7.73 -21.81
N ASN A 403 17.03 -8.55 -22.18
CA ASN A 403 16.90 -9.45 -23.33
C ASN A 403 16.56 -10.87 -22.85
N ARG A 404 15.57 -11.50 -23.47
CA ARG A 404 15.22 -12.91 -23.25
C ARG A 404 14.86 -13.55 -24.58
N LYS A 405 15.42 -14.74 -24.86
CA LYS A 405 15.19 -15.52 -26.09
C LYS A 405 15.31 -14.67 -27.37
N LYS A 406 16.31 -13.78 -27.43
CA LYS A 406 16.59 -12.86 -28.56
C LYS A 406 15.54 -11.76 -28.81
N ARG A 407 14.55 -11.58 -27.93
CA ARG A 407 13.63 -10.45 -27.98
C ARG A 407 13.91 -9.52 -26.80
N ASP A 408 13.84 -8.23 -27.05
CA ASP A 408 13.94 -7.22 -26.01
C ASP A 408 12.63 -7.16 -25.23
N ARG A 409 12.74 -7.08 -23.91
CA ARG A 409 11.63 -7.05 -22.97
C ARG A 409 11.61 -5.69 -22.30
N ASN A 410 10.42 -5.13 -22.21
CA ASN A 410 10.16 -3.83 -21.63
C ASN A 410 9.12 -3.97 -20.52
N GLY A 411 9.38 -3.36 -19.35
CA GLY A 411 8.37 -3.31 -18.30
C GLY A 411 7.23 -2.38 -18.69
N ALA A 412 5.97 -2.81 -18.52
CA ALA A 412 4.78 -2.09 -18.98
C ALA A 412 4.80 -0.60 -18.59
N CYS A 413 4.84 -0.28 -17.29
CA CYS A 413 4.75 1.11 -16.84
C CYS A 413 6.03 1.93 -17.10
N SER A 414 7.20 1.34 -16.82
CA SER A 414 8.45 2.09 -16.96
C SER A 414 8.76 2.45 -18.41
N SER A 415 8.53 1.53 -19.36
CA SER A 415 8.72 1.81 -20.78
C SER A 415 7.63 2.72 -21.33
N TYR A 416 6.36 2.53 -20.94
CA TYR A 416 5.28 3.46 -21.29
C TYR A 416 5.63 4.91 -20.94
N ILE A 417 6.05 5.17 -19.69
CA ILE A 417 6.40 6.53 -19.26
C ILE A 417 7.66 7.05 -19.98
N THR A 418 8.67 6.20 -20.18
CA THR A 418 9.96 6.65 -20.72
C THR A 418 9.96 6.81 -22.24
N ASP A 419 9.25 5.95 -22.98
CA ASP A 419 9.28 5.86 -24.44
C ASP A 419 8.09 6.54 -25.11
N GLU A 420 6.88 6.44 -24.54
CA GLU A 420 5.65 6.88 -25.21
C GLU A 420 5.13 8.22 -24.68
N VAL A 421 5.22 8.45 -23.37
CA VAL A 421 4.64 9.63 -22.70
C VAL A 421 5.56 10.83 -22.83
N ASN A 422 5.07 11.94 -23.38
CA ASN A 422 5.80 13.20 -23.54
C ASN A 422 5.35 14.26 -22.54
N VAL A 423 6.12 15.35 -22.43
CA VAL A 423 5.69 16.54 -21.69
C VAL A 423 4.41 17.08 -22.34
N GLY A 424 3.38 17.36 -21.53
CA GLY A 424 2.03 17.74 -21.94
C GLY A 424 1.05 16.56 -22.07
N ASP A 425 1.54 15.32 -22.14
CA ASP A 425 0.66 14.15 -22.11
C ASP A 425 0.09 13.92 -20.70
N HIS A 426 -1.01 13.15 -20.62
CA HIS A 426 -1.71 12.92 -19.36
C HIS A 426 -1.57 11.48 -18.89
N LEU A 427 -1.19 11.30 -17.62
CA LEU A 427 -1.06 10.01 -16.96
C LEU A 427 -2.25 9.75 -16.02
N PRO A 428 -2.88 8.56 -16.06
CA PRO A 428 -3.86 8.16 -15.06
C PRO A 428 -3.16 7.79 -13.74
N ILE A 429 -3.32 8.64 -12.72
CA ILE A 429 -2.66 8.54 -11.43
C ILE A 429 -3.63 8.44 -10.23
N TYR A 430 -3.13 7.89 -9.13
CA TYR A 430 -3.71 8.07 -7.79
C TYR A 430 -2.61 8.05 -6.72
N ILE A 431 -2.88 8.59 -5.53
CA ILE A 431 -1.93 8.52 -4.41
C ILE A 431 -2.23 7.29 -3.56
N ASP A 432 -1.20 6.48 -3.35
CA ASP A 432 -1.22 5.36 -2.42
C ASP A 432 -0.55 5.80 -1.11
N LYS A 433 -1.35 5.86 -0.05
CA LYS A 433 -0.87 6.31 1.26
C LYS A 433 0.02 5.24 1.88
N ASN A 434 1.18 5.65 2.40
CA ASN A 434 2.08 4.75 3.14
C ASN A 434 2.31 5.21 4.58
N GLU A 435 1.39 4.86 5.49
CA GLU A 435 1.50 5.27 6.90
C GLU A 435 2.73 4.69 7.62
N SER A 436 3.35 3.63 7.10
CA SER A 436 4.55 3.01 7.70
C SER A 436 5.87 3.63 7.28
N PHE A 437 5.87 4.56 6.31
CA PHE A 437 7.08 5.21 5.83
C PHE A 437 6.94 6.73 5.88
N ARG A 438 7.27 7.30 7.05
CA ARG A 438 7.10 8.73 7.35
C ARG A 438 8.32 9.33 8.03
N LEU A 439 8.46 10.64 7.87
CA LEU A 439 9.29 11.44 8.76
C LEU A 439 8.79 11.34 10.21
N PRO A 440 9.67 11.46 11.21
CA PRO A 440 9.27 11.47 12.61
C PRO A 440 8.45 12.74 12.92
N ASP A 441 7.45 12.60 13.80
CA ASP A 441 6.65 13.74 14.26
C ASP A 441 7.51 14.83 14.94
N ASP A 442 8.54 14.42 15.68
CA ASP A 442 9.56 15.33 16.20
C ASP A 442 10.66 15.56 15.15
N GLU A 443 10.59 16.72 14.49
CA GLU A 443 11.52 17.13 13.43
C GLU A 443 12.99 17.29 13.91
N ASN A 444 13.23 17.31 15.23
CA ASN A 444 14.58 17.33 15.78
C ASN A 444 15.26 15.96 15.79
N LYS A 445 14.49 14.87 15.59
CA LYS A 445 15.05 13.52 15.53
C LYS A 445 15.99 13.37 14.33
N PRO A 446 17.17 12.76 14.51
CA PRO A 446 18.08 12.49 13.41
C PRO A 446 17.52 11.44 12.45
N LEU A 447 17.91 11.51 11.17
CA LEU A 447 17.57 10.49 10.16
C LEU A 447 18.84 9.83 9.63
N ILE A 448 18.82 8.52 9.51
CA ILE A 448 19.77 7.73 8.74
C ILE A 448 18.98 7.11 7.59
N MET A 449 19.31 7.50 6.37
CA MET A 449 18.61 7.12 5.15
C MET A 449 19.54 6.28 4.29
N VAL A 450 19.11 5.06 3.94
CA VAL A 450 19.91 4.13 3.13
C VAL A 450 19.15 3.82 1.86
N GLY A 451 19.71 4.21 0.71
CA GLY A 451 19.05 4.07 -0.58
C GLY A 451 20.01 3.79 -1.72
N ALA A 452 19.70 2.79 -2.54
CA ALA A 452 20.48 2.45 -3.73
C ALA A 452 19.64 2.65 -5.00
N GLY A 453 20.25 3.22 -6.04
CA GLY A 453 19.56 3.55 -7.29
C GLY A 453 18.33 4.43 -7.05
N THR A 454 17.18 4.01 -7.58
CA THR A 454 15.88 4.67 -7.40
C THR A 454 15.39 4.71 -5.95
N GLY A 455 15.98 3.93 -5.04
CA GLY A 455 15.67 3.95 -3.61
C GLY A 455 16.00 5.28 -2.90
N VAL A 456 16.60 6.26 -3.59
CA VAL A 456 16.74 7.63 -3.06
C VAL A 456 15.51 8.50 -3.24
N ALA A 457 14.52 8.05 -4.03
CA ALA A 457 13.31 8.80 -4.33
C ALA A 457 12.66 9.39 -3.07
N PRO A 458 12.25 8.61 -2.05
CA PRO A 458 11.59 9.19 -0.89
C PRO A 458 12.53 10.06 -0.04
N TYR A 459 13.84 9.86 -0.09
CA TYR A 459 14.80 10.70 0.65
C TYR A 459 14.97 12.08 0.03
N ARG A 460 14.77 12.22 -1.28
CA ARG A 460 14.64 13.53 -1.91
C ARG A 460 13.43 14.27 -1.34
N SER A 461 12.28 13.60 -1.26
CA SER A 461 11.05 14.13 -0.64
C SER A 461 11.28 14.53 0.82
N PHE A 462 11.91 13.67 1.62
CA PHE A 462 12.18 13.92 3.04
C PHE A 462 13.08 15.14 3.26
N LEU A 463 14.14 15.29 2.47
CA LEU A 463 15.06 16.42 2.60
C LEU A 463 14.42 17.74 2.14
N GLN A 464 13.54 17.70 1.13
CA GLN A 464 12.73 18.86 0.74
C GLN A 464 11.78 19.28 1.86
N GLU A 465 11.06 18.34 2.50
CA GLU A 465 10.20 18.65 3.64
C GLU A 465 10.99 19.23 4.82
N ARG A 466 12.13 18.63 5.17
CA ARG A 466 12.99 19.15 6.25
C ARG A 466 13.49 20.56 5.97
N GLU A 467 13.83 20.85 4.71
CA GLU A 467 14.22 22.20 4.29
C GLU A 467 13.07 23.20 4.47
N GLN A 468 11.88 22.87 3.98
CA GLN A 468 10.71 23.77 4.09
C GLN A 468 10.27 23.98 5.54
N ASN A 469 10.39 22.95 6.38
CA ASN A 469 10.01 23.01 7.79
C ASN A 469 11.07 23.68 8.66
N LYS A 470 12.26 23.95 8.09
CA LYS A 470 13.44 24.44 8.81
C LYS A 470 13.79 23.52 9.98
N ALA A 471 13.63 22.21 9.76
CA ALA A 471 13.89 21.17 10.73
C ALA A 471 15.36 21.21 11.18
N LYS A 472 15.61 21.07 12.48
CA LYS A 472 16.96 21.17 13.06
C LYS A 472 17.65 19.83 13.28
N GLY A 473 16.91 18.72 13.22
CA GLY A 473 17.51 17.40 13.36
C GLY A 473 18.49 17.12 12.22
N LYS A 474 19.47 16.26 12.49
CA LYS A 474 20.51 15.91 11.51
C LYS A 474 20.00 14.88 10.50
N SER A 475 20.49 14.92 9.27
CA SER A 475 20.18 13.89 8.27
C SER A 475 21.46 13.30 7.69
N TRP A 476 21.48 11.99 7.48
CA TRP A 476 22.60 11.27 6.89
C TRP A 476 22.06 10.37 5.78
N LEU A 477 22.59 10.52 4.58
CA LEU A 477 22.27 9.67 3.43
C LEU A 477 23.44 8.72 3.11
N PHE A 478 23.16 7.43 3.04
CA PHE A 478 24.00 6.41 2.42
C PHE A 478 23.42 6.11 1.04
N PHE A 479 24.13 6.54 0.00
CA PHE A 479 23.73 6.38 -1.40
C PHE A 479 24.56 5.33 -2.12
N GLY A 480 23.92 4.45 -2.88
CA GLY A 480 24.61 3.48 -3.73
C GLY A 480 24.17 3.55 -5.19
N ASN A 481 25.12 3.49 -6.14
CA ASN A 481 24.81 3.15 -7.54
C ASN A 481 25.99 2.48 -8.26
N GLN A 482 26.01 2.43 -9.59
CA GLN A 482 27.07 1.71 -10.29
C GLN A 482 28.33 2.55 -10.46
N ARG A 483 28.20 3.80 -10.91
CA ARG A 483 29.33 4.63 -11.37
C ARG A 483 29.13 6.12 -11.09
N PHE A 484 30.07 6.75 -10.40
CA PHE A 484 30.03 8.16 -10.01
C PHE A 484 29.74 9.10 -11.19
N LYS A 485 30.39 8.88 -12.33
CA LYS A 485 30.26 9.77 -13.50
C LYS A 485 29.00 9.54 -14.33
N LYS A 486 28.32 8.41 -14.15
CA LYS A 486 27.24 7.99 -15.06
C LYS A 486 25.86 8.02 -14.43
N ASP A 487 25.77 7.67 -13.15
CA ASP A 487 24.50 7.39 -12.48
C ASP A 487 24.43 7.91 -11.03
N PHE A 488 25.17 8.98 -10.70
CA PHE A 488 25.00 9.69 -9.43
C PHE A 488 23.74 10.56 -9.44
N LEU A 489 22.60 9.93 -9.17
CA LEU A 489 21.27 10.55 -9.17
C LEU A 489 21.21 11.75 -8.21
N TYR A 490 20.68 12.87 -8.70
CA TYR A 490 20.46 14.11 -7.94
C TYR A 490 21.71 14.69 -7.25
N GLN A 491 22.91 14.43 -7.78
CA GLN A 491 24.18 14.88 -7.19
C GLN A 491 24.19 16.36 -6.76
N LEU A 492 23.71 17.26 -7.62
CA LEU A 492 23.70 18.70 -7.35
C LEU A 492 22.75 19.07 -6.21
N GLU A 493 21.62 18.38 -6.08
CA GLU A 493 20.68 18.58 -4.97
C GLU A 493 21.29 18.11 -3.64
N TRP A 494 21.96 16.95 -3.62
CA TRP A 494 22.65 16.48 -2.41
C TRP A 494 23.74 17.45 -1.95
N GLN A 495 24.52 17.99 -2.89
CA GLN A 495 25.53 19.01 -2.58
C GLN A 495 24.90 20.30 -2.04
N LYS A 496 23.75 20.73 -2.58
CA LYS A 496 22.98 21.87 -2.07
C LYS A 496 22.50 21.63 -0.64
N PHE A 497 21.94 20.46 -0.34
CA PHE A 497 21.50 20.12 1.02
C PHE A 497 22.66 20.03 2.00
N LEU A 498 23.82 19.50 1.59
CA LEU A 498 25.06 19.50 2.39
C LEU A 498 25.50 20.92 2.73
N LYS A 499 25.58 21.79 1.73
CA LYS A 499 25.99 23.19 1.91
C LYS A 499 25.04 23.97 2.84
N LYS A 500 23.74 23.66 2.79
CA LYS A 500 22.72 24.26 3.66
C LYS A 500 22.64 23.63 5.06
N GLY A 501 23.33 22.51 5.30
CA GLY A 501 23.26 21.77 6.56
C GLY A 501 21.96 20.99 6.77
N ILE A 502 21.09 20.90 5.75
CA ILE A 502 19.89 20.05 5.79
C ILE A 502 20.31 18.58 5.75
N LEU A 503 21.27 18.25 4.87
CA LEU A 503 21.97 16.98 4.89
C LEU A 503 23.30 17.19 5.64
N GLN A 504 23.50 16.46 6.73
CA GLN A 504 24.71 16.58 7.55
C GLN A 504 25.86 15.74 7.00
N LYS A 505 25.55 14.55 6.46
CA LYS A 505 26.52 13.62 5.90
C LYS A 505 25.95 12.92 4.67
N LEU A 506 26.85 12.62 3.72
CA LEU A 506 26.57 11.84 2.53
C LEU A 506 27.71 10.84 2.33
N ASP A 507 27.39 9.57 2.44
CA ASP A 507 28.32 8.47 2.17
C ASP A 507 27.88 7.76 0.89
N VAL A 508 28.80 7.60 -0.05
CA VAL A 508 28.50 7.08 -1.39
C VAL A 508 29.21 5.76 -1.68
N ALA A 509 28.53 4.86 -2.38
CA ALA A 509 29.05 3.57 -2.80
C ALA A 509 28.83 3.37 -4.31
N PHE A 510 29.92 3.30 -5.08
CA PHE A 510 29.88 3.01 -6.52
C PHE A 510 30.42 1.61 -6.77
N SER A 511 29.54 0.71 -7.18
CA SER A 511 29.85 -0.73 -7.25
C SER A 511 30.75 -1.13 -8.42
N ARG A 512 30.99 -0.22 -9.39
CA ARG A 512 31.72 -0.52 -10.64
C ARG A 512 32.84 0.47 -10.97
N ASP A 513 33.18 1.40 -10.07
CA ASP A 513 34.27 2.36 -10.29
C ASP A 513 35.66 1.81 -9.92
N GLN A 514 35.70 0.68 -9.22
CA GLN A 514 36.93 -0.01 -8.81
C GLN A 514 36.74 -1.54 -8.87
N GLU A 515 37.84 -2.30 -8.74
CA GLU A 515 37.83 -3.78 -8.81
C GLU A 515 36.97 -4.40 -7.70
N GLU A 516 37.10 -3.91 -6.47
CA GLU A 516 36.30 -4.36 -5.33
C GLU A 516 34.93 -3.65 -5.31
N LYS A 517 33.83 -4.42 -5.30
CA LYS A 517 32.49 -3.83 -5.30
C LYS A 517 32.21 -3.11 -3.99
N ALA A 518 31.98 -1.80 -4.07
CA ALA A 518 31.52 -1.00 -2.93
C ALA A 518 29.99 -0.91 -2.92
N TYR A 519 29.38 -1.25 -1.78
CA TYR A 519 27.94 -1.13 -1.56
C TYR A 519 27.63 -0.34 -0.28
N VAL A 520 26.37 0.06 -0.11
CA VAL A 520 25.93 0.89 1.02
C VAL A 520 26.17 0.22 2.37
N GLN A 521 26.05 -1.12 2.44
CA GLN A 521 26.34 -1.87 3.65
C GLN A 521 27.82 -1.82 4.06
N HIS A 522 28.74 -1.70 3.10
CA HIS A 522 30.17 -1.51 3.42
C HIS A 522 30.38 -0.13 4.04
N ARG A 523 29.77 0.92 3.46
CA ARG A 523 29.83 2.29 4.02
C ARG A 523 29.19 2.39 5.40
N LEU A 524 28.11 1.64 5.66
CA LEU A 524 27.51 1.54 6.98
C LEU A 524 28.49 0.94 7.99
N LYS A 525 29.12 -0.19 7.66
CA LYS A 525 30.09 -0.85 8.55
C LYS A 525 31.32 0.02 8.82
N GLU A 526 31.86 0.69 7.80
CA GLU A 526 32.96 1.67 7.95
C GLU A 526 32.63 2.80 8.94
N ASN A 527 31.36 3.19 8.99
CA ASN A 527 30.84 4.24 9.87
C ASN A 527 30.13 3.69 11.13
N GLY A 528 30.29 2.40 11.46
CA GLY A 528 29.46 1.67 12.42
C GLY A 528 29.31 2.37 13.77
N LYS A 529 30.42 2.84 14.36
CA LYS A 529 30.42 3.56 15.64
C LYS A 529 29.54 4.82 15.63
N GLU A 530 29.61 5.62 14.57
CA GLU A 530 28.81 6.85 14.49
C GLU A 530 27.34 6.54 14.17
N VAL A 531 27.09 5.53 13.32
CA VAL A 531 25.73 5.01 13.07
C VAL A 531 25.09 4.59 14.39
N PHE A 532 25.78 3.78 15.20
CA PHE A 532 25.28 3.36 16.51
C PHE A 532 25.05 4.54 17.45
N GLN A 533 25.96 5.53 17.49
CA GLN A 533 25.77 6.74 18.28
C GLN A 533 24.52 7.53 17.86
N TRP A 534 24.22 7.62 16.56
CA TRP A 534 23.01 8.27 16.09
C TRP A 534 21.75 7.49 16.50
N LEU A 535 21.78 6.14 16.44
CA LEU A 535 20.70 5.30 16.95
C LEU A 535 20.46 5.53 18.45
N GLU A 536 21.51 5.60 19.26
CA GLU A 536 21.38 5.91 20.70
C GLU A 536 20.84 7.32 20.95
N ASN A 537 21.08 8.26 20.04
CA ASN A 537 20.51 9.61 20.07
C ASN A 537 19.07 9.69 19.49
N GLY A 538 18.40 8.56 19.30
CA GLY A 538 17.01 8.52 18.85
C GLY A 538 16.83 8.66 17.35
N ALA A 539 17.84 8.37 16.53
CA ALA A 539 17.71 8.40 15.08
C ALA A 539 16.63 7.43 14.59
N HIS A 540 16.00 7.83 13.49
CA HIS A 540 15.13 6.98 12.67
C HIS A 540 15.96 6.48 11.47
N PHE A 541 15.95 5.18 11.26
CA PHE A 541 16.70 4.47 10.23
C PHE A 541 15.75 4.03 9.12
N TYR A 542 16.04 4.42 7.89
CA TYR A 542 15.22 4.15 6.72
C TYR A 542 16.00 3.32 5.71
N ILE A 543 15.32 2.34 5.11
CA ILE A 543 15.84 1.51 4.02
C ILE A 543 14.87 1.60 2.84
N CYS A 544 15.37 1.95 1.66
CA CYS A 544 14.54 2.02 0.46
C CYS A 544 15.29 1.48 -0.77
N GLY A 545 14.59 0.69 -1.59
CA GLY A 545 15.12 0.08 -2.81
C GLY A 545 14.92 -1.44 -2.86
N ASP A 546 15.87 -2.16 -3.46
CA ASP A 546 15.78 -3.61 -3.69
C ASP A 546 15.53 -4.41 -2.41
N LYS A 547 14.39 -5.10 -2.37
CA LYS A 547 13.98 -5.98 -1.27
C LYS A 547 14.81 -7.26 -1.19
N LYS A 548 15.22 -7.83 -2.33
CA LYS A 548 15.76 -9.19 -2.41
C LYS A 548 17.18 -9.29 -1.85
N TYR A 549 18.03 -8.31 -2.14
CA TYR A 549 19.44 -8.33 -1.75
C TYR A 549 19.79 -7.15 -0.85
N MET A 550 19.58 -5.91 -1.31
CA MET A 550 20.07 -4.71 -0.64
C MET A 550 19.46 -4.55 0.77
N ALA A 551 18.14 -4.65 0.90
CA ALA A 551 17.48 -4.49 2.18
C ALA A 551 17.93 -5.52 3.23
N LYS A 552 18.17 -6.77 2.80
CA LYS A 552 18.66 -7.85 3.65
C LYS A 552 20.09 -7.57 4.12
N ASP A 553 20.99 -7.23 3.19
CA ASP A 553 22.39 -6.94 3.49
C ASP A 553 22.54 -5.73 4.44
N VAL A 554 21.71 -4.69 4.26
CA VAL A 554 21.67 -3.53 5.13
C VAL A 554 21.18 -3.90 6.54
N GLN A 555 20.11 -4.69 6.65
CA GLN A 555 19.62 -5.16 7.95
C GLN A 555 20.64 -6.03 8.68
N THR A 556 21.30 -6.96 7.98
CA THR A 556 22.39 -7.77 8.56
C THR A 556 23.53 -6.87 9.04
N SER A 557 23.92 -5.88 8.25
CA SER A 557 25.00 -4.96 8.65
C SER A 557 24.61 -4.07 9.82
N LEU A 558 23.35 -3.64 9.90
CA LEU A 558 22.83 -2.91 11.04
C LEU A 558 22.84 -3.75 12.31
N LEU A 559 22.45 -5.03 12.23
CA LEU A 559 22.55 -5.98 13.36
C LEU A 559 24.01 -6.14 13.83
N GLU A 560 24.95 -6.34 12.91
CA GLU A 560 26.37 -6.43 13.24
C GLU A 560 26.89 -5.15 13.91
N ILE A 561 26.48 -3.97 13.44
CA ILE A 561 26.84 -2.68 14.04
C ILE A 561 26.30 -2.59 15.47
N ILE A 562 25.02 -2.90 15.67
CA ILE A 562 24.38 -2.88 17.00
C ILE A 562 25.09 -3.86 17.96
N GLN A 563 25.43 -5.05 17.47
CA GLN A 563 26.13 -6.06 18.27
C GLN A 563 27.52 -5.58 18.68
N ASN A 564 28.33 -5.14 17.71
CA ASN A 564 29.74 -4.79 17.92
C ASN A 564 29.89 -3.49 18.73
N GLU A 565 29.18 -2.44 18.35
CA GLU A 565 29.31 -1.12 18.97
C GLU A 565 28.51 -1.01 20.28
N GLY A 566 27.44 -1.80 20.42
CA GLY A 566 26.71 -1.93 21.68
C GLY A 566 27.37 -2.87 22.69
N GLY A 567 28.32 -3.71 22.25
CA GLY A 567 28.96 -4.72 23.11
C GLY A 567 27.96 -5.75 23.66
N ILE A 568 26.95 -6.11 22.86
CA ILE A 568 25.87 -7.01 23.25
C ILE A 568 25.91 -8.32 22.45
N THR A 569 25.14 -9.33 22.89
CA THR A 569 25.05 -10.61 22.18
C THR A 569 24.15 -10.48 20.94
N SER A 570 24.23 -11.47 20.03
CA SER A 570 23.39 -11.52 18.82
C SER A 570 21.91 -11.48 19.16
N GLU A 571 21.47 -12.21 20.19
CA GLU A 571 20.06 -12.25 20.61
C GLU A 571 19.59 -10.87 21.08
N LYS A 572 20.43 -10.15 21.84
CA LYS A 572 20.11 -8.79 22.28
C LYS A 572 20.13 -7.78 21.14
N ALA A 573 20.97 -7.96 20.13
CA ALA A 573 20.98 -7.13 18.93
C ALA A 573 19.68 -7.32 18.11
N GLU A 574 19.19 -8.55 18.00
CA GLU A 574 17.89 -8.84 17.39
C GLU A 574 16.73 -8.21 18.19
N GLU A 575 16.74 -8.31 19.52
CA GLU A 575 15.78 -7.63 20.39
C GLU A 575 15.81 -6.10 20.21
N TYR A 576 17.01 -5.52 20.09
CA TYR A 576 17.18 -4.09 19.82
C TYR A 576 16.57 -3.71 18.46
N LEU A 577 16.84 -4.49 17.41
CA LEU A 577 16.28 -4.24 16.08
C LEU A 577 14.75 -4.33 16.08
N LYS A 578 14.19 -5.36 16.74
CA LYS A 578 12.74 -5.50 16.94
C LYS A 578 12.17 -4.30 17.69
N LYS A 579 12.86 -3.82 18.72
CA LYS A 579 12.48 -2.60 19.44
C LYS A 579 12.46 -1.38 18.51
N LEU A 580 13.47 -1.19 17.65
CA LEU A 580 13.46 -0.10 16.66
C LEU A 580 12.25 -0.18 15.71
N LYS A 581 11.91 -1.38 15.22
CA LYS A 581 10.72 -1.59 14.37
C LYS A 581 9.44 -1.21 15.12
N LYS A 582 9.28 -1.68 16.36
CA LYS A 582 8.11 -1.40 17.21
C LYS A 582 7.98 0.08 17.56
N GLU A 583 9.10 0.76 17.78
CA GLU A 583 9.15 2.21 18.01
C GLU A 583 8.97 3.04 16.74
N LYS A 584 8.74 2.41 15.57
CA LYS A 584 8.69 3.08 14.25
C LYS A 584 9.95 3.89 13.95
N ARG A 585 11.10 3.37 14.37
CA ARG A 585 12.45 3.94 14.18
C ARG A 585 13.30 3.14 13.20
N LEU A 586 12.87 1.97 12.76
CA LEU A 586 13.39 1.27 11.60
C LEU A 586 12.25 1.09 10.60
N LEU A 587 12.32 1.78 9.46
CA LEU A 587 11.25 1.86 8.47
C LEU A 587 11.78 1.43 7.11
N LEU A 588 10.96 0.69 6.35
CA LEU A 588 11.36 0.11 5.08
C LEU A 588 10.34 0.44 4.00
N ASP A 589 10.82 0.89 2.85
CA ASP A 589 10.06 1.05 1.61
C ASP A 589 10.79 0.28 0.50
N VAL A 590 10.58 -1.03 0.47
CA VAL A 590 11.35 -1.97 -0.34
C VAL A 590 10.45 -2.75 -1.28
N TYR A 591 10.90 -2.92 -2.52
CA TYR A 591 10.16 -3.55 -3.61
C TYR A 591 10.97 -4.62 -4.32
#